data_AF-A0A1H5J5J3-F1
#
_entry.id   AF-A0A1H5J5J3-F1
#
_cell.length_a   1.000
_cell.length_b   1.000
_cell.length_c   1.000
_cell.angle_alpha   90.00
_cell.angle_beta   90.00
_cell.angle_gamma   90.00
#
_symmetry.space_group_name_H-M   'P 1'
#
loop_
_entity.id
_entity.type
_entity.pdbx_description
1 polymer ?
#
loop_
_entity_poly.entity_id
_entity_poly.type
_entity_poly.pdbx_seq_one_letter_code
_entity_poly.pdbx_strand_id
1 'polypeptide(L)'
;MTSALAATREQWFKHVATSVDNANAKIGAHRQRIRELVEPIIRQRQRQRGQLRGAAAALNIPLDHTPSVGATVPMTPRSLTLAAAEAAANAGGNEIGLAADIARTLIDQIGAFATALERTPVTANRLAREDEETLRDVLLFFLNANWKGAITGETFIGQGKADILLRWRNRDAFIGECKFWRGAKGFSDGLEQLLDRYLVWRATHAAMILFIRGPRDVSAVIDSARQVIKGHGRYLGPSDTATGEHAAFLMQAQHDRQQIVTLTLIPVVMPDRS
;
A
#
# COMPACT_ATOMS: atom_id res chain seq x y z
N MET A 1 -37.73 14.15 43.08
CA MET A 1 -37.77 14.04 41.60
C MET A 1 -36.46 13.57 40.97
N THR A 2 -35.30 13.62 41.66
CA THR A 2 -33.97 13.23 41.13
C THR A 2 -33.72 11.71 41.04
N SER A 3 -34.30 10.91 41.93
CA SER A 3 -34.09 9.44 41.97
C SER A 3 -34.75 8.69 40.80
N ALA A 4 -35.95 9.11 40.36
CA ALA A 4 -36.65 8.49 39.24
C ALA A 4 -35.92 8.70 37.91
N LEU A 5 -35.37 9.90 37.67
CA LEU A 5 -34.59 10.21 36.47
C LEU A 5 -33.27 9.41 36.41
N ALA A 6 -32.61 9.20 37.55
CA ALA A 6 -31.40 8.39 37.63
C ALA A 6 -31.68 6.90 37.31
N ALA A 7 -32.77 6.36 37.86
CA ALA A 7 -33.19 4.98 37.60
C ALA A 7 -33.58 4.75 36.12
N THR A 8 -34.32 5.70 35.51
CA THR A 8 -34.67 5.62 34.08
C THR A 8 -33.42 5.71 33.19
N ARG A 9 -32.45 6.56 33.56
CA ARG A 9 -31.17 6.67 32.83
C ARG A 9 -30.38 5.37 32.89
N GLU A 10 -30.29 4.74 34.05
CA GLU A 10 -29.59 3.47 34.25
C GLU A 10 -30.26 2.32 33.48
N GLN A 11 -31.59 2.26 33.49
CA GLN A 11 -32.35 1.31 32.68
C GLN A 11 -32.13 1.52 31.18
N TRP A 12 -32.08 2.77 30.73
CA TRP A 12 -31.83 3.10 29.32
C TRP A 12 -30.42 2.67 28.88
N PHE A 13 -29.38 2.96 29.69
CA PHE A 13 -28.02 2.50 29.39
C PHE A 13 -27.91 0.98 29.36
N LYS A 14 -28.58 0.27 30.28
CA LYS A 14 -28.62 -1.19 30.29
C LYS A 14 -29.30 -1.75 29.03
N HIS A 15 -30.38 -1.11 28.59
CA HIS A 15 -31.08 -1.50 27.36
C HIS A 15 -30.23 -1.26 26.11
N VAL A 16 -29.53 -0.12 26.03
CA VAL A 16 -28.61 0.20 24.94
C VAL A 16 -27.44 -0.78 24.91
N ALA A 17 -26.82 -1.08 26.05
CA ALA A 17 -25.73 -2.05 26.14
C ALA A 17 -26.17 -3.43 25.65
N THR A 18 -27.33 -3.90 26.13
CA THR A 18 -27.91 -5.18 25.69
C THR A 18 -28.21 -5.19 24.19
N SER A 19 -28.66 -4.06 23.64
CA SER A 19 -28.95 -3.91 22.21
C SER A 19 -27.68 -3.95 21.36
N VAL A 20 -26.62 -3.31 21.83
CA VAL A 20 -25.28 -3.33 21.20
C VAL A 20 -24.70 -4.74 21.23
N ASP A 21 -24.78 -5.44 22.36
CA ASP A 21 -24.30 -6.83 22.48
C ASP A 21 -25.05 -7.77 21.54
N ASN A 22 -26.37 -7.64 21.46
CA ASN A 22 -27.20 -8.40 20.53
C ASN A 22 -26.86 -8.10 19.07
N ALA A 23 -26.59 -6.84 18.73
CA ALA A 23 -26.17 -6.45 17.37
C ALA A 23 -24.80 -7.03 17.03
N ASN A 24 -23.84 -6.94 17.94
CA ASN A 24 -22.49 -7.49 17.78
C ASN A 24 -22.53 -9.02 17.62
N ALA A 25 -23.36 -9.72 18.40
CA ALA A 25 -23.57 -11.16 18.27
C ALA A 25 -24.13 -11.53 16.89
N LYS A 26 -25.12 -10.80 16.38
CA LYS A 26 -25.68 -11.00 15.03
C LYS A 26 -24.65 -10.76 13.93
N ILE A 27 -23.85 -9.70 14.05
CA ILE A 27 -22.78 -9.40 13.09
C ILE A 27 -21.70 -10.49 13.12
N GLY A 28 -21.32 -10.96 14.31
CA GLY A 28 -20.36 -12.05 14.48
C GLY A 28 -20.84 -13.35 13.81
N ALA A 29 -22.08 -13.75 14.09
CA ALA A 29 -22.70 -14.93 13.48
C ALA A 29 -22.80 -14.81 11.95
N HIS A 30 -23.14 -13.63 11.42
CA HIS A 30 -23.20 -13.41 9.98
C HIS A 30 -21.83 -13.48 9.31
N ARG A 31 -20.79 -12.86 9.91
CA ARG A 31 -19.41 -12.93 9.43
C ARG A 31 -18.90 -14.38 9.40
N GLN A 32 -19.20 -15.15 10.46
CA GLN A 32 -18.84 -16.56 10.52
C GLN A 32 -19.53 -17.35 9.39
N ARG A 33 -20.83 -17.14 9.17
CA ARG A 33 -21.56 -17.80 8.08
C ARG A 33 -21.00 -17.44 6.69
N ILE A 34 -20.65 -16.18 6.44
CA ILE A 34 -19.99 -15.78 5.19
C ILE A 34 -18.66 -16.50 5.03
N ARG A 35 -17.85 -16.57 6.08
CA ARG A 35 -16.55 -17.26 6.04
C ARG A 35 -16.74 -18.75 5.73
N GLU A 36 -17.67 -19.42 6.40
CA GLU A 36 -17.99 -20.83 6.16
C GLU A 36 -18.46 -21.11 4.73
N LEU A 37 -19.16 -20.16 4.10
CA LEU A 37 -19.62 -20.30 2.70
C LEU A 37 -18.52 -19.99 1.68
N VAL A 38 -17.74 -18.93 1.90
CA VAL A 38 -16.80 -18.38 0.91
C VAL A 38 -15.44 -19.09 0.96
N GLU A 39 -14.97 -19.44 2.15
CA GLU A 39 -13.66 -20.05 2.35
C GLU A 39 -13.48 -21.38 1.61
N PRO A 40 -14.43 -22.34 1.60
CA PRO A 40 -14.29 -23.56 0.81
C PRO A 40 -14.23 -23.28 -0.70
N ILE A 41 -14.99 -22.30 -1.21
CA ILE A 41 -14.98 -21.91 -2.64
C ILE A 41 -13.59 -21.35 -3.02
N ILE A 42 -13.04 -20.46 -2.19
CA ILE A 42 -11.71 -19.88 -2.43
C ILE A 42 -10.63 -20.96 -2.35
N ARG A 43 -10.66 -21.81 -1.31
CA ARG A 43 -9.69 -22.90 -1.12
C ARG A 43 -9.74 -23.90 -2.28
N GLN A 44 -10.93 -24.24 -2.77
CA GLN A 44 -11.09 -25.14 -3.91
C GLN A 44 -10.48 -24.55 -5.19
N ARG A 45 -10.77 -23.27 -5.49
CA ARG A 45 -10.20 -22.58 -6.66
C ARG A 45 -8.68 -22.45 -6.57
N GLN A 46 -8.15 -22.15 -5.39
CA GLN A 46 -6.70 -22.10 -5.17
C GLN A 46 -6.04 -23.47 -5.36
N ARG A 47 -6.65 -24.54 -4.83
CA ARG A 47 -6.15 -25.93 -5.02
C ARG A 47 -6.16 -26.33 -6.49
N GLN A 48 -7.24 -26.07 -7.22
CA GLN A 48 -7.33 -26.39 -8.64
C GLN A 48 -6.28 -25.62 -9.47
N ARG A 49 -6.11 -24.32 -9.22
CA ARG A 49 -5.09 -23.52 -9.90
C ARG A 49 -3.66 -23.94 -9.53
N GLY A 50 -3.44 -24.33 -8.28
CA GLY A 50 -2.16 -24.84 -7.80
C GLY A 50 -1.80 -26.19 -8.44
N GLN A 51 -2.77 -27.12 -8.52
CA GLN A 51 -2.60 -28.43 -9.17
C GLN A 51 -2.32 -28.29 -10.66
N LEU A 52 -3.07 -27.42 -11.36
CA LEU A 52 -2.84 -27.14 -12.78
C LEU A 52 -1.45 -26.52 -13.01
N ARG A 53 -1.05 -25.53 -12.22
CA ARG A 53 0.28 -24.91 -12.32
C ARG A 53 1.40 -25.89 -11.99
N GLY A 54 1.23 -26.72 -10.96
CA GLY A 54 2.21 -27.73 -10.57
C GLY A 54 2.39 -28.81 -11.63
N ALA A 55 1.29 -29.31 -12.21
CA ALA A 55 1.33 -30.28 -13.30
C ALA A 55 1.99 -29.70 -14.56
N ALA A 56 1.70 -28.44 -14.89
CA ALA A 56 2.30 -27.78 -16.03
C ALA A 56 3.79 -27.46 -15.83
N ALA A 57 4.21 -27.06 -14.63
CA ALA A 57 5.62 -26.87 -14.29
C ALA A 57 6.40 -28.20 -14.34
N ALA A 58 5.80 -29.30 -13.88
CA ALA A 58 6.41 -30.63 -13.93
C ALA A 58 6.58 -31.16 -15.37
N LEU A 59 5.68 -30.76 -16.27
CA LEU A 59 5.71 -31.15 -17.69
C LEU A 59 6.35 -30.10 -18.60
N ASN A 60 6.85 -29.01 -18.04
CA ASN A 60 7.40 -27.86 -18.76
C ASN A 60 6.44 -27.29 -19.83
N ILE A 61 5.13 -27.36 -19.57
CA ILE A 61 4.06 -26.91 -20.48
C ILE A 61 3.72 -25.45 -20.12
N PRO A 62 3.89 -24.48 -21.03
CA PRO A 62 3.41 -23.12 -20.84
C PRO A 62 1.87 -23.13 -20.79
N LEU A 63 1.27 -22.67 -19.68
CA LEU A 63 -0.19 -22.63 -19.51
C LEU A 63 -0.87 -21.39 -20.12
N ASP A 64 -0.14 -20.61 -20.93
CA ASP A 64 -0.73 -19.49 -21.62
C ASP A 64 -1.44 -20.00 -22.88
N HIS A 65 -2.78 -19.91 -22.89
CA HIS A 65 -3.59 -20.22 -24.06
C HIS A 65 -3.97 -18.93 -24.81
N THR A 66 -3.47 -18.75 -26.03
CA THR A 66 -4.31 -18.79 -27.25
C THR A 66 -3.45 -18.85 -28.53
N PRO A 67 -3.93 -19.52 -29.60
CA PRO A 67 -3.22 -19.67 -30.86
C PRO A 67 -3.53 -18.51 -31.80
N SER A 68 -2.50 -17.77 -32.23
CA SER A 68 -2.52 -17.09 -33.52
C SER A 68 -1.14 -17.21 -34.14
N VAL A 69 -1.07 -17.77 -35.35
CA VAL A 69 0.12 -17.66 -36.20
C VAL A 69 0.31 -16.18 -36.52
N GLY A 70 1.29 -15.59 -35.86
CA GLY A 70 1.71 -14.21 -35.96
C GLY A 70 2.70 -13.99 -34.84
N ALA A 71 3.93 -13.62 -35.18
CA ALA A 71 5.00 -13.42 -34.20
C ALA A 71 4.47 -12.57 -33.04
N THR A 72 4.29 -13.19 -31.87
CA THR A 72 3.82 -12.51 -30.67
C THR A 72 4.98 -11.68 -30.18
N VAL A 73 5.05 -10.42 -30.61
CA VAL A 73 5.88 -9.44 -29.93
C VAL A 73 5.37 -9.42 -28.49
N PRO A 74 6.18 -9.75 -27.47
CA PRO A 74 5.75 -9.66 -26.09
C PRO A 74 5.41 -8.20 -25.84
N MET A 75 4.11 -7.87 -25.87
CA MET A 75 3.66 -6.56 -25.49
C MET A 75 3.84 -6.49 -23.98
N THR A 76 4.94 -5.87 -23.56
CA THR A 76 5.07 -5.38 -22.19
C THR A 76 3.76 -4.64 -21.87
N PRO A 77 3.06 -5.01 -20.77
CA PRO A 77 1.82 -4.33 -20.39
C PRO A 77 2.08 -2.84 -20.42
N ARG A 78 1.29 -2.11 -21.21
CA ARG A 78 1.43 -0.66 -21.32
C ARG A 78 1.17 -0.11 -19.91
N SER A 79 2.17 0.54 -19.31
CA SER A 79 2.01 1.15 -17.98
C SER A 79 0.74 1.99 -17.96
N LEU A 80 -0.10 1.79 -16.95
CA LEU A 80 -1.36 2.51 -16.84
C LEU A 80 -1.08 4.01 -16.80
N THR A 81 -1.74 4.77 -17.67
CA THR A 81 -1.67 6.24 -17.68
C THR A 81 -2.94 6.80 -17.06
N LEU A 82 -2.90 8.04 -16.54
CA LEU A 82 -4.12 8.69 -16.03
C LEU A 82 -5.19 8.83 -17.11
N ALA A 83 -4.80 9.13 -18.34
CA ALA A 83 -5.73 9.21 -19.46
C ALA A 83 -6.45 7.86 -19.71
N ALA A 84 -5.71 6.74 -19.61
CA ALA A 84 -6.31 5.41 -19.73
C ALA A 84 -7.24 5.10 -18.53
N ALA A 85 -6.83 5.46 -17.31
CA ALA A 85 -7.67 5.32 -16.12
C ALA A 85 -8.95 6.18 -16.20
N GLU A 86 -8.84 7.42 -16.67
CA GLU A 86 -9.97 8.32 -16.90
C GLU A 86 -10.93 7.79 -17.95
N ALA A 87 -10.41 7.29 -19.08
CA ALA A 87 -11.24 6.68 -20.12
C ALA A 87 -11.99 5.44 -19.58
N ALA A 88 -11.30 4.55 -18.86
CA ALA A 88 -11.92 3.38 -18.24
C ALA A 88 -13.01 3.75 -17.22
N ALA A 89 -12.77 4.79 -16.42
CA ALA A 89 -13.73 5.25 -15.44
C ALA A 89 -14.94 5.96 -16.08
N ASN A 90 -14.74 6.72 -17.16
CA ASN A 90 -15.84 7.29 -17.96
C ASN A 90 -16.67 6.21 -18.66
N ALA A 91 -16.08 5.05 -18.95
CA ALA A 91 -16.76 3.86 -19.46
C ALA A 91 -17.48 3.04 -18.36
N GLY A 92 -17.57 3.54 -17.13
CA GLY A 92 -18.24 2.87 -16.01
C GLY A 92 -17.35 1.91 -15.20
N GLY A 93 -16.03 1.98 -15.37
CA GLY A 93 -15.07 1.19 -14.58
C GLY A 93 -15.10 1.55 -13.09
N ASN A 94 -14.79 0.57 -12.23
CA ASN A 94 -14.73 0.77 -10.78
C ASN A 94 -13.56 1.68 -10.40
N GLU A 95 -13.88 2.90 -9.97
CA GLU A 95 -12.88 3.90 -9.55
C GLU A 95 -11.95 3.43 -8.41
N ILE A 96 -12.45 2.60 -7.49
CA ILE A 96 -11.63 2.08 -6.39
C ILE A 96 -10.55 1.13 -6.93
N GLY A 97 -10.95 0.26 -7.87
CA GLY A 97 -10.03 -0.65 -8.54
C GLY A 97 -8.99 0.11 -9.37
N LEU A 98 -9.43 1.12 -10.12
CA LEU A 98 -8.54 1.94 -10.94
C LEU A 98 -7.55 2.75 -10.09
N ALA A 99 -7.97 3.31 -8.95
CA ALA A 99 -7.07 3.97 -8.02
C ALA A 99 -6.02 3.00 -7.45
N ALA A 100 -6.41 1.75 -7.18
CA ALA A 100 -5.49 0.69 -6.75
C ALA A 100 -4.49 0.29 -7.86
N ASP A 101 -4.94 0.26 -9.12
CA ASP A 101 -4.07 -0.02 -10.27
C ASP A 101 -3.07 1.13 -10.53
N ILE A 102 -3.49 2.38 -10.34
CA ILE A 102 -2.62 3.56 -10.38
C ILE A 102 -1.55 3.44 -9.28
N ALA A 103 -1.96 3.16 -8.03
CA ALA A 103 -1.04 3.00 -6.91
C ALA A 103 -0.02 1.88 -7.16
N ARG A 104 -0.46 0.73 -7.70
CA ARG A 104 0.42 -0.39 -8.05
C ARG A 104 1.44 0.01 -9.11
N THR A 105 0.99 0.67 -10.17
CA THR A 105 1.89 1.18 -11.23
C THR A 105 2.94 2.12 -10.66
N LEU A 106 2.56 2.95 -9.69
CA LEU A 106 3.48 3.88 -9.05
C LEU A 106 4.50 3.17 -8.13
N ILE A 107 4.06 2.16 -7.36
CA ILE A 107 4.93 1.30 -6.56
C ILE A 107 5.96 0.61 -7.46
N ASP A 108 5.52 0.03 -8.58
CA ASP A 108 6.41 -0.65 -9.53
C ASP A 108 7.46 0.30 -10.12
N GLN A 109 7.08 1.55 -10.40
CA GLN A 109 8.03 2.58 -10.86
C GLN A 109 9.02 3.00 -9.78
N ILE A 110 8.60 3.11 -8.51
CA ILE A 110 9.52 3.38 -7.39
C ILE A 110 10.49 2.19 -7.23
N GLY A 111 10.03 0.95 -7.38
CA GLY A 111 10.89 -0.25 -7.41
C GLY A 111 11.90 -0.22 -8.57
N ALA A 112 11.48 0.19 -9.76
CA ALA A 112 12.38 0.38 -10.90
C ALA A 112 13.42 1.50 -10.64
N PHE A 113 13.01 2.59 -10.00
CA PHE A 113 13.93 3.64 -9.55
C PHE A 113 14.96 3.11 -8.53
N ALA A 114 14.52 2.31 -7.56
CA ALA A 114 15.41 1.67 -6.58
C ALA A 114 16.44 0.78 -7.28
N THR A 115 15.98 -0.06 -8.20
CA THR A 115 16.83 -0.94 -9.01
C THR A 115 17.86 -0.15 -9.83
N ALA A 116 17.47 1.01 -10.38
CA ALA A 116 18.39 1.87 -11.12
C ALA A 116 19.49 2.45 -10.23
N LEU A 117 19.16 2.86 -9.00
CA LEU A 117 20.14 3.34 -8.03
C LEU A 117 21.10 2.24 -7.59
N GLU A 118 20.62 1.02 -7.37
CA GLU A 118 21.45 -0.14 -7.04
C GLU A 118 22.46 -0.47 -8.15
N ARG A 119 22.06 -0.32 -9.41
CA ARG A 119 22.92 -0.53 -10.59
C ARG A 119 23.88 0.62 -10.86
N THR A 120 23.67 1.78 -10.22
CA THR A 120 24.49 2.98 -10.42
C THR A 120 25.04 3.53 -9.10
N PRO A 121 25.81 2.71 -8.33
CA PRO A 121 26.20 3.05 -6.97
C PRO A 121 27.00 4.35 -6.87
N VAL A 122 27.79 4.71 -7.88
CA VAL A 122 28.53 5.99 -7.88
C VAL A 122 27.58 7.19 -7.91
N THR A 123 26.56 7.16 -8.77
CA THR A 123 25.56 8.23 -8.89
C THR A 123 24.66 8.24 -7.66
N ALA A 124 24.18 7.07 -7.24
CA ALA A 124 23.34 6.93 -6.07
C ALA A 124 24.02 7.48 -4.80
N ASN A 125 25.29 7.16 -4.59
CA ASN A 125 26.05 7.69 -3.45
C ASN A 125 26.32 9.20 -3.56
N ARG A 126 26.42 9.78 -4.75
CA ARG A 126 26.55 11.24 -4.92
C ARG A 126 25.24 11.94 -4.55
N LEU A 127 24.11 11.46 -5.07
CA LEU A 127 22.79 11.99 -4.73
C LEU A 127 22.49 11.86 -3.23
N ALA A 128 22.91 10.75 -2.64
CA ALA A 128 22.84 10.52 -1.21
C ALA A 128 23.77 11.43 -0.37
N ARG A 129 24.76 12.12 -0.92
CA ARG A 129 25.65 12.96 -0.07
C ARG A 129 25.03 14.29 0.33
N GLU A 130 24.03 14.77 -0.41
CA GLU A 130 23.41 16.06 -0.15
C GLU A 130 22.41 15.94 1.01
N ASP A 131 21.21 15.36 0.78
CA ASP A 131 20.20 15.14 1.82
C ASP A 131 19.06 14.20 1.36
N GLU A 132 17.99 14.11 2.17
CA GLU A 132 16.75 13.39 1.83
C GLU A 132 15.96 14.05 0.70
N GLU A 133 16.01 15.38 0.65
CA GLU A 133 15.25 16.21 -0.28
C GLU A 133 15.75 15.99 -1.71
N THR A 134 17.06 15.89 -1.90
CA THR A 134 17.67 15.64 -3.21
C THR A 134 17.21 14.33 -3.86
N LEU A 135 17.18 13.22 -3.11
CA LEU A 135 16.70 11.94 -3.65
C LEU A 135 15.20 11.94 -3.89
N ARG A 136 14.44 12.61 -3.03
CA ARG A 136 13.00 12.82 -3.21
C ARG A 136 12.75 13.60 -4.50
N ASP A 137 13.48 14.67 -4.76
CA ASP A 137 13.32 15.51 -5.94
C ASP A 137 13.64 14.76 -7.22
N VAL A 138 14.71 13.95 -7.22
CA VAL A 138 15.04 13.08 -8.37
C VAL A 138 13.96 12.02 -8.57
N LEU A 139 13.45 11.42 -7.50
CA LEU A 139 12.34 10.47 -7.59
C LEU A 139 11.07 11.16 -8.15
N LEU A 140 10.72 12.34 -7.66
CA LEU A 140 9.59 13.13 -8.16
C LEU A 140 9.76 13.49 -9.64
N PHE A 141 10.96 13.89 -10.06
CA PHE A 141 11.27 14.12 -11.47
C PHE A 141 11.05 12.87 -12.31
N PHE A 142 11.59 11.73 -11.87
CA PHE A 142 11.43 10.44 -12.55
C PHE A 142 9.97 10.02 -12.67
N LEU A 143 9.19 10.16 -11.59
CA LEU A 143 7.78 9.82 -11.60
C LEU A 143 6.99 10.80 -12.51
N ASN A 144 7.24 12.10 -12.42
CA ASN A 144 6.53 13.09 -13.25
C ASN A 144 6.80 12.96 -14.75
N ALA A 145 7.98 12.48 -15.15
CA ALA A 145 8.27 12.14 -16.54
C ALA A 145 7.29 11.09 -17.10
N ASN A 146 6.82 10.17 -16.25
CA ASN A 146 5.88 9.11 -16.63
C ASN A 146 4.41 9.51 -16.44
N TRP A 147 4.13 10.43 -15.51
CA TRP A 147 2.77 10.84 -15.14
C TRP A 147 2.40 12.25 -15.62
N LYS A 148 3.18 12.83 -16.54
CA LYS A 148 2.93 14.14 -17.17
C LYS A 148 2.70 15.28 -16.17
N GLY A 149 3.44 15.30 -15.05
CA GLY A 149 3.33 16.34 -14.04
C GLY A 149 2.19 16.15 -13.02
N ALA A 150 1.45 15.04 -13.07
CA ALA A 150 0.33 14.79 -12.15
C ALA A 150 0.75 14.37 -10.73
N ILE A 151 2.03 14.13 -10.50
CA ILE A 151 2.57 13.79 -9.18
C ILE A 151 3.12 15.05 -8.56
N THR A 152 2.51 15.45 -7.47
CA THR A 152 2.90 16.65 -6.76
C THR A 152 3.76 16.26 -5.56
N GLY A 153 4.99 16.77 -5.52
CA GLY A 153 5.76 16.84 -4.29
C GLY A 153 5.28 18.01 -3.43
N GLU A 154 5.59 18.00 -2.14
CA GLU A 154 5.40 19.16 -1.27
C GLU A 154 3.96 19.66 -1.13
N THR A 155 2.97 18.80 -1.38
CA THR A 155 1.57 19.24 -1.36
C THR A 155 1.03 19.19 0.06
N PHE A 156 0.53 20.32 0.52
CA PHE A 156 -0.15 20.44 1.81
C PHE A 156 -1.38 19.53 1.84
N ILE A 157 -1.33 18.50 2.70
CA ILE A 157 -2.48 17.71 3.09
C ILE A 157 -2.72 18.03 4.57
N GLY A 158 -3.76 18.83 4.85
CA GLY A 158 -4.02 19.30 6.20
C GLY A 158 -2.88 20.16 6.77
N GLN A 159 -2.36 19.80 7.94
CA GLN A 159 -1.30 20.55 8.65
C GLN A 159 0.14 20.11 8.31
N GLY A 160 0.35 19.24 7.31
CA GLY A 160 1.68 18.71 6.96
C GLY A 160 1.96 18.61 5.46
N LYS A 161 3.22 18.28 5.12
CA LYS A 161 3.81 18.20 3.77
C LYS A 161 4.16 16.75 3.43
N ALA A 162 3.41 16.09 2.54
CA ALA A 162 3.74 14.76 2.05
C ALA A 162 4.82 14.82 0.97
N ASP A 163 5.68 13.81 0.93
CA ASP A 163 6.80 13.77 -0.03
C ASP A 163 6.35 13.46 -1.45
N ILE A 164 5.38 12.55 -1.60
CA ILE A 164 4.79 12.17 -2.89
C ILE A 164 3.28 12.08 -2.73
N LEU A 165 2.53 12.81 -3.56
CA LEU A 165 1.08 12.72 -3.62
C LEU A 165 0.61 12.58 -5.08
N LEU A 166 -0.23 11.58 -5.34
CA LEU A 166 -0.99 11.50 -6.58
C LEU A 166 -2.48 11.49 -6.27
N ARG A 167 -3.14 12.54 -6.74
CA ARG A 167 -4.60 12.66 -6.72
C ARG A 167 -5.16 12.22 -8.07
N TRP A 168 -6.21 11.41 -8.04
CA TRP A 168 -6.96 11.05 -9.23
C TRP A 168 -8.45 11.21 -8.94
N ARG A 169 -9.10 12.07 -9.73
CA ARG A 169 -10.46 12.56 -9.46
C ARG A 169 -10.57 13.09 -8.03
N ASN A 170 -11.54 12.59 -7.27
CA ASN A 170 -11.78 12.99 -5.89
C ASN A 170 -11.14 11.99 -4.90
N ARG A 171 -9.96 11.44 -5.19
CA ARG A 171 -9.27 10.47 -4.32
C ARG A 171 -7.77 10.74 -4.28
N ASP A 172 -7.18 10.56 -3.10
CA ASP A 172 -5.74 10.46 -2.94
C ASP A 172 -5.36 9.01 -3.30
N ALA A 173 -5.08 8.77 -4.59
CA ALA A 173 -4.85 7.41 -5.10
C ALA A 173 -3.54 6.82 -4.54
N PHE A 174 -2.55 7.67 -4.25
CA PHE A 174 -1.31 7.26 -3.62
C PHE A 174 -0.69 8.38 -2.77
N ILE A 175 -0.14 8.00 -1.63
CA ILE A 175 0.65 8.88 -0.75
C ILE A 175 1.98 8.18 -0.40
N GLY A 176 3.10 8.82 -0.68
CA GLY A 176 4.43 8.32 -0.33
C GLY A 176 5.13 9.22 0.65
N GLU A 177 5.80 8.63 1.63
CA GLU A 177 6.75 9.31 2.53
C GLU A 177 8.13 8.73 2.29
N CYS A 178 9.11 9.59 2.01
CA CYS A 178 10.50 9.20 1.89
C CYS A 178 11.18 9.28 3.25
N LYS A 179 12.08 8.34 3.54
CA LYS A 179 12.88 8.41 4.76
C LYS A 179 14.24 7.80 4.61
N PHE A 180 15.26 8.48 5.14
CA PHE A 180 16.54 7.84 5.40
C PHE A 180 16.50 6.96 6.64
N TRP A 181 17.02 5.74 6.53
CA TRP A 181 17.25 4.93 7.73
C TRP A 181 18.31 5.57 8.64
N ARG A 182 17.85 6.10 9.77
CA ARG A 182 18.67 6.61 10.89
C ARG A 182 18.42 5.84 12.20
N GLY A 183 17.68 4.73 12.12
CA GLY A 183 17.24 3.92 13.25
C GLY A 183 15.72 3.87 13.41
N ALA A 184 15.25 2.93 14.22
CA ALA A 184 13.83 2.62 14.39
C ALA A 184 12.99 3.83 14.83
N LYS A 185 13.52 4.69 15.72
CA LYS A 185 12.82 5.90 16.19
C LYS A 185 12.54 6.87 15.04
N GLY A 186 13.55 7.25 14.27
CA GLY A 186 13.37 8.18 13.16
C GLY A 186 12.47 7.63 12.04
N PHE A 187 12.43 6.31 11.88
CA PHE A 187 11.46 5.64 11.00
C PHE A 187 10.03 5.69 11.58
N SER A 188 9.86 5.43 12.88
CA SER A 188 8.57 5.53 13.58
C SER A 188 7.98 6.93 13.46
N ASP A 189 8.80 7.98 13.66
CA ASP A 189 8.35 9.37 13.53
C ASP A 189 7.82 9.68 12.12
N GLY A 190 8.46 9.14 11.08
CA GLY A 190 8.00 9.27 9.69
C GLY A 190 6.74 8.46 9.39
N LEU A 191 6.63 7.26 9.99
CA LEU A 191 5.42 6.45 9.89
C LEU A 191 4.22 7.14 10.55
N GLU A 192 4.41 7.71 11.75
CA GLU A 192 3.39 8.52 12.43
C GLU A 192 2.99 9.72 11.57
N GLN A 193 3.97 10.44 11.01
CA GLN A 193 3.72 11.55 10.09
C GLN A 193 2.83 11.12 8.91
N LEU A 194 3.16 10.01 8.23
CA LEU A 194 2.39 9.48 7.11
C LEU A 194 0.96 9.12 7.53
N LEU A 195 0.81 8.39 8.63
CA LEU A 195 -0.48 7.86 9.08
C LEU A 195 -1.38 8.92 9.74
N ASP A 196 -0.81 9.93 10.41
CA ASP A 196 -1.54 10.95 11.17
C ASP A 196 -1.81 12.24 10.42
N ARG A 197 -0.96 12.59 9.45
CA ARG A 197 -1.11 13.85 8.71
C ARG A 197 -1.71 13.66 7.33
N TYR A 198 -1.42 12.52 6.68
CA TYR A 198 -1.71 12.37 5.25
C TYR A 198 -2.82 11.37 4.93
N LEU A 199 -3.09 10.40 5.82
CA LEU A 199 -4.22 9.48 5.66
C LEU A 199 -5.54 10.12 6.12
N VAL A 200 -5.90 11.21 5.46
CA VAL A 200 -7.29 11.70 5.47
C VAL A 200 -8.13 10.66 4.73
N TRP A 201 -9.39 10.51 5.13
CA TRP A 201 -10.42 9.51 4.78
C TRP A 201 -10.59 9.07 3.28
N ARG A 202 -9.74 9.50 2.35
CA ARG A 202 -9.81 9.16 0.91
C ARG A 202 -8.58 8.41 0.39
N ALA A 203 -7.52 8.29 1.18
CA ALA A 203 -6.35 7.51 0.82
C ALA A 203 -6.66 5.99 0.91
N THR A 204 -6.24 5.23 -0.11
CA THR A 204 -6.38 3.76 -0.12
C THR A 204 -5.04 3.05 -0.14
N HIS A 205 -4.00 3.70 -0.67
CA HIS A 205 -2.65 3.16 -0.75
C HIS A 205 -1.63 4.20 -0.30
N ALA A 206 -0.68 3.74 0.51
CA ALA A 206 0.43 4.54 0.98
C ALA A 206 1.74 3.78 0.89
N ALA A 207 2.87 4.47 0.87
CA ALA A 207 4.18 3.85 0.88
C ALA A 207 5.16 4.56 1.84
N MET A 208 5.93 3.75 2.57
CA MET A 208 7.18 4.19 3.20
C MET A 208 8.33 3.83 2.27
N ILE A 209 8.97 4.84 1.68
CA ILE A 209 10.11 4.70 0.78
C ILE A 209 11.37 4.85 1.62
N LEU A 210 12.02 3.74 1.95
CA LEU A 210 13.11 3.69 2.92
C LEU A 210 14.46 3.66 2.22
N PHE A 211 15.17 4.78 2.25
CA PHE A 211 16.53 4.87 1.73
C PHE A 211 17.55 4.30 2.73
N ILE A 212 18.33 3.31 2.28
CA ILE A 212 19.34 2.60 3.07
C ILE A 212 20.72 2.86 2.44
N ARG A 213 21.65 3.42 3.22
CA ARG A 213 23.05 3.70 2.81
C ARG A 213 24.04 2.85 3.61
N GLY A 214 25.22 2.62 3.01
CA GLY A 214 26.42 2.14 3.68
C GLY A 214 26.50 0.62 3.82
N PRO A 215 27.49 0.09 4.58
CA PRO A 215 27.77 -1.34 4.70
C PRO A 215 26.83 -1.99 5.74
N ARG A 216 25.61 -1.48 5.87
CA ARG A 216 24.64 -1.97 6.85
C ARG A 216 24.13 -3.33 6.42
N ASP A 217 23.81 -4.16 7.41
CA ASP A 217 22.97 -5.32 7.18
C ASP A 217 21.58 -4.85 6.74
N VAL A 218 21.37 -4.83 5.42
CA VAL A 218 20.15 -4.38 4.76
C VAL A 218 18.95 -5.18 5.27
N SER A 219 19.12 -6.48 5.48
CA SER A 219 18.06 -7.37 5.99
C SER A 219 17.67 -6.96 7.40
N ALA A 220 18.64 -6.72 8.28
CA ALA A 220 18.37 -6.26 9.64
C ALA A 220 17.66 -4.89 9.69
N VAL A 221 18.02 -3.97 8.79
CA VAL A 221 17.34 -2.67 8.64
C VAL A 221 15.89 -2.84 8.20
N ILE A 222 15.66 -3.64 7.15
CA ILE A 222 14.32 -3.92 6.62
C ILE A 222 13.47 -4.58 7.70
N ASP A 223 14.01 -5.59 8.40
CA ASP A 223 13.28 -6.29 9.46
C ASP A 223 12.98 -5.37 10.64
N SER A 224 13.91 -4.50 11.03
CA SER A 224 13.66 -3.47 12.05
C SER A 224 12.52 -2.54 11.64
N ALA A 225 12.51 -2.04 10.39
CA ALA A 225 11.43 -1.22 9.85
C ALA A 225 10.08 -1.96 9.84
N ARG A 226 10.08 -3.25 9.43
CA ARG A 226 8.89 -4.11 9.48
C ARG A 226 8.35 -4.25 10.90
N GLN A 227 9.22 -4.41 11.90
CA GLN A 227 8.81 -4.51 13.30
C GLN A 227 8.20 -3.20 13.82
N VAL A 228 8.76 -2.05 13.42
CA VAL A 228 8.15 -0.74 13.75
C VAL A 228 6.74 -0.63 13.18
N ILE A 229 6.52 -1.02 11.91
CA ILE A 229 5.17 -1.01 11.30
C ILE A 229 4.22 -1.94 12.06
N LYS A 230 4.65 -3.18 12.34
CA LYS A 230 3.83 -4.18 13.05
C LYS A 230 3.52 -3.78 14.49
N GLY A 231 4.41 -3.04 15.13
CA GLY A 231 4.23 -2.51 16.49
C GLY A 231 3.35 -1.26 16.56
N HIS A 232 3.00 -0.66 15.43
CA HIS A 232 2.18 0.55 15.39
C HIS A 232 0.73 0.24 15.78
N GLY A 233 0.10 1.10 16.59
CA GLY A 233 -1.26 0.86 17.13
C GLY A 233 -2.39 0.79 16.08
N ARG A 234 -2.11 1.16 14.83
CA ARG A 234 -3.04 1.07 13.68
C ARG A 234 -2.80 -0.14 12.79
N TYR A 235 -1.84 -1.00 13.11
CA TYR A 235 -1.56 -2.20 12.33
C TYR A 235 -2.71 -3.22 12.48
N LEU A 236 -3.22 -3.72 11.35
CA LEU A 236 -4.31 -4.70 11.31
C LEU A 236 -3.86 -6.10 10.86
N GLY A 237 -2.76 -6.18 10.10
CA GLY A 237 -2.25 -7.45 9.57
C GLY A 237 -1.42 -7.30 8.30
N PRO A 238 -0.83 -8.39 7.78
CA PRO A 238 -0.20 -8.38 6.47
C PRO A 238 -1.24 -8.16 5.36
N SER A 239 -0.83 -7.57 4.24
CA SER A 239 -1.64 -7.49 3.02
C SER A 239 -1.15 -8.50 1.98
N ASP A 240 -2.09 -9.16 1.30
CA ASP A 240 -1.82 -10.09 0.20
C ASP A 240 -1.40 -9.37 -1.09
N THR A 241 -1.45 -8.04 -1.13
CA THR A 241 -1.02 -7.21 -2.26
C THR A 241 0.50 -7.05 -2.36
N ALA A 242 1.27 -7.69 -1.48
CA ALA A 242 2.72 -7.73 -1.58
C ALA A 242 3.13 -8.38 -2.92
N THR A 243 3.65 -7.57 -3.84
CA THR A 243 4.46 -8.06 -4.95
C THR A 243 5.82 -8.47 -4.37
N GLY A 244 6.43 -9.54 -4.87
CA GLY A 244 7.50 -10.30 -4.19
C GLY A 244 8.73 -9.52 -3.67
N GLU A 245 8.90 -8.25 -4.04
CA GLU A 245 10.00 -7.38 -3.61
C GLU A 245 9.64 -6.42 -2.46
N HIS A 246 8.34 -6.21 -2.16
CA HIS A 246 7.89 -5.21 -1.19
C HIS A 246 6.92 -5.80 -0.16
N ALA A 247 7.10 -5.46 1.11
CA ALA A 247 6.19 -5.89 2.17
C ALA A 247 4.99 -4.93 2.25
N ALA A 248 3.77 -5.47 2.23
CA ALA A 248 2.55 -4.69 2.35
C ALA A 248 1.80 -5.01 3.66
N PHE A 249 1.22 -3.98 4.27
CA PHE A 249 0.57 -4.03 5.58
C PHE A 249 -0.79 -3.36 5.50
N LEU A 250 -1.77 -3.90 6.20
CA LEU A 250 -3.08 -3.28 6.37
C LEU A 250 -3.02 -2.36 7.59
N MET A 251 -3.31 -1.09 7.39
CA MET A 251 -3.33 -0.05 8.42
C MET A 251 -4.74 0.52 8.56
N GLN A 252 -5.16 0.79 9.79
CA GLN A 252 -6.40 1.52 10.04
C GLN A 252 -6.21 3.02 9.72
N ALA A 253 -7.19 3.65 9.06
CA ALA A 253 -7.17 5.10 8.85
C ALA A 253 -7.45 5.88 10.15
N GLN A 254 -6.99 7.12 10.23
CA GLN A 254 -7.07 7.95 11.44
C GLN A 254 -8.52 8.31 11.83
N HIS A 255 -9.34 8.73 10.86
CA HIS A 255 -10.65 9.34 11.10
C HIS A 255 -11.83 8.39 10.84
N ASP A 256 -11.60 7.24 10.20
CA ASP A 256 -12.63 6.24 9.94
C ASP A 256 -12.10 4.84 10.25
N ARG A 257 -12.65 4.22 11.29
CA ARG A 257 -12.28 2.86 11.72
C ARG A 257 -12.68 1.78 10.71
N GLN A 258 -13.57 2.07 9.77
CA GLN A 258 -13.99 1.16 8.72
C GLN A 258 -13.09 1.25 7.48
N GLN A 259 -12.25 2.28 7.39
CA GLN A 259 -11.34 2.45 6.27
C GLN A 259 -9.98 1.82 6.56
N ILE A 260 -9.54 1.01 5.61
CA ILE A 260 -8.26 0.32 5.62
C ILE A 260 -7.39 0.91 4.53
N VAL A 261 -6.14 1.18 4.87
CA VAL A 261 -5.10 1.65 3.94
C VAL A 261 -4.06 0.56 3.79
N THR A 262 -3.71 0.26 2.54
CA THR A 262 -2.57 -0.61 2.24
C THR A 262 -1.30 0.22 2.31
N LEU A 263 -0.44 -0.07 3.29
CA LEU A 263 0.88 0.53 3.42
C LEU A 263 1.95 -0.41 2.84
N THR A 264 2.72 0.07 1.87
CA THR A 264 3.83 -0.67 1.27
C THR A 264 5.17 -0.15 1.79
N LEU A 265 6.04 -1.02 2.30
CA LEU A 265 7.43 -0.69 2.60
C LEU A 265 8.29 -0.97 1.37
N ILE A 266 8.94 0.07 0.84
CA ILE A 266 9.80 0.00 -0.34
C ILE A 266 11.24 0.34 0.07
N PRO A 267 12.11 -0.66 0.27
CA PRO A 267 13.53 -0.42 0.52
C PRO A 267 14.21 0.07 -0.76
N VAL A 268 15.04 1.11 -0.62
CA VAL A 268 15.89 1.64 -1.69
C VAL A 268 17.33 1.56 -1.20
N VAL A 269 18.06 0.56 -1.69
CA VAL A 269 19.41 0.25 -1.22
C VAL A 269 20.42 1.00 -2.08
N MET A 270 21.34 1.71 -1.43
CA MET A 270 22.45 2.38 -2.09
C MET A 270 23.74 1.74 -1.58
N PRO A 271 24.27 0.74 -2.30
CA PRO A 271 25.46 0.03 -1.85
C PRO A 271 26.68 0.95 -1.91
N ASP A 272 27.64 0.73 -1.02
CA ASP A 272 28.91 1.43 -1.05
C ASP A 272 29.69 1.07 -2.32
N ARG A 273 30.69 1.92 -2.66
CA ARG A 273 31.70 1.56 -3.63
C ARG A 273 32.45 0.32 -3.14
N SER A 274 32.33 -0.79 -3.86
CA SER A 274 33.36 -1.85 -3.88
C SER A 274 34.65 -1.30 -4.52
#